data_AF-A5BBG7-F1
#
_entry.id   AF-A5BBG7-F1
#
_cell.length_a   1.000
_cell.length_b   1.000
_cell.length_c   1.000
_cell.angle_alpha   90.00
_cell.angle_beta   90.00
_cell.angle_gamma   90.00
#
_symmetry.space_group_name_H-M   'P 1'
#
loop_
_entity.id
_entity.type
_entity.pdbx_description
1 polymer ?
#
loop_
_entity_poly.entity_id
_entity_poly.type
_entity_poly.pdbx_seq_one_letter_code
_entity_poly.pdbx_strand_id
1 'polypeptide(L)'
;MGKRRVAFCSERSIKFSSPNGELVRFYYKVSIPLRKIKRVDQSENMKNPSQKYMEVVTADDFEFWFMGFLNYQKAFNCLRKALMSQS
;
A
#
# COMPACT_ATOMS: atom_id res chain seq x y z
N MET A 1 -13.92 1.19 19.27
CA MET A 1 -13.93 1.90 17.97
C MET A 1 -12.76 1.37 17.13
N GLY A 2 -13.03 0.62 16.05
CA GLY A 2 -11.96 0.02 15.24
C GLY A 2 -11.13 1.09 14.52
N LYS A 3 -9.81 1.06 14.69
CA LYS A 3 -8.90 1.95 13.94
C LYS A 3 -8.94 1.54 12.47
N ARG A 4 -9.66 2.28 11.61
CA ARG A 4 -9.70 2.01 10.15
C ARG A 4 -8.28 2.14 9.57
N ARG A 5 -7.87 1.20 8.72
CA ARG A 5 -6.52 1.17 8.11
C ARG A 5 -6.64 0.84 6.63
N VAL A 6 -5.72 1.36 5.84
CA VAL A 6 -5.41 0.82 4.52
C VAL A 6 -4.42 -0.31 4.72
N ALA A 7 -4.63 -1.44 4.06
CA ALA A 7 -3.69 -2.55 4.07
C ALA A 7 -3.37 -3.00 2.65
N PHE A 8 -2.08 -3.22 2.40
CA PHE A 8 -1.58 -3.83 1.18
C PHE A 8 -0.86 -5.11 1.57
N CYS A 9 -1.24 -6.23 0.97
CA CYS A 9 -0.60 -7.52 1.17
C CYS A 9 0.01 -7.97 -0.15
N SER A 10 1.21 -8.55 -0.11
CA SER A 10 1.82 -9.16 -1.29
C SER A 10 0.99 -10.35 -1.76
N GLU A 11 0.91 -10.57 -3.08
CA GLU A 11 0.30 -11.79 -3.64
C GLU A 11 1.22 -13.00 -3.49
N ARG A 12 2.53 -12.77 -3.42
CA ARG A 12 3.54 -13.82 -3.26
C ARG A 12 4.11 -13.79 -1.86
N SER A 13 4.31 -14.97 -1.27
CA SER A 13 5.04 -15.11 -0.02
C SER A 13 6.54 -15.07 -0.25
N ILE A 14 7.26 -14.51 0.71
CA ILE A 14 8.72 -14.45 0.74
C ILE A 14 9.20 -15.54 1.71
N LYS A 15 10.27 -16.25 1.35
CA LYS A 15 10.92 -17.23 2.22
C LYS A 15 11.94 -16.54 3.11
N PHE A 16 11.95 -16.88 4.39
CA PHE A 16 12.93 -16.39 5.36
C PHE A 16 13.45 -17.55 6.21
N SER A 17 14.72 -17.51 6.58
CA SER A 17 15.31 -18.46 7.54
C SER A 17 15.09 -17.93 8.95
N SER A 18 14.37 -18.67 9.78
CA SER A 18 14.19 -18.32 11.18
C SER A 18 15.50 -18.50 11.97
N PRO A 19 15.62 -17.92 13.18
CA PRO A 19 16.82 -18.05 14.00
C PRO A 19 17.21 -19.51 14.34
N ASN A 20 16.24 -20.43 14.36
CA ASN A 20 16.42 -21.86 14.55
C ASN A 20 16.69 -22.65 13.25
N GLY A 21 16.87 -21.96 12.10
CA GLY A 21 17.23 -22.57 10.82
C GLY A 21 16.06 -23.10 9.98
N GLU A 22 14.82 -22.94 10.44
CA GLU A 22 13.63 -23.35 9.69
C GLU A 22 13.32 -22.34 8.57
N LEU A 23 12.83 -22.83 7.43
CA LEU A 23 12.40 -21.98 6.33
C LEU A 23 10.91 -21.64 6.48
N VAL A 24 10.61 -20.40 6.83
CA VAL A 24 9.24 -19.91 7.02
C VAL A 24 8.83 -19.01 5.84
N ARG A 25 7.53 -19.01 5.49
CA ARG A 25 6.98 -18.17 4.43
C ARG A 25 6.03 -17.13 5.01
N PHE A 26 6.22 -15.88 4.65
CA PHE A 26 5.34 -14.79 5.05
C PHE A 26 4.91 -13.95 3.84
N TYR A 27 3.67 -13.48 3.87
CA TYR A 27 3.22 -12.42 2.98
C TYR A 27 3.64 -11.09 3.57
N TYR A 28 4.27 -10.25 2.75
CA TYR A 28 4.60 -8.90 3.17
C TYR A 28 3.30 -8.10 3.26
N LYS A 29 3.08 -7.43 4.40
CA LYS A 29 1.90 -6.62 4.64
C LYS A 29 2.29 -5.24 5.13
N VAL A 30 1.82 -4.22 4.43
CA VAL A 30 1.82 -2.83 4.91
C VAL A 30 0.45 -2.54 5.48
N SER A 31 0.37 -1.95 6.68
CA SER A 31 -0.91 -1.53 7.28
C SER A 31 -0.84 -0.14 7.87
N ILE A 32 -1.38 0.84 7.16
CA ILE A 32 -1.30 2.26 7.48
C ILE A 32 -2.64 2.70 8.09
N PRO A 33 -2.66 3.23 9.32
CA PRO A 33 -3.86 3.85 9.87
C PRO A 33 -4.32 4.98 8.95
N LEU A 34 -5.60 5.01 8.59
CA LEU A 34 -6.11 6.03 7.66
C LEU A 34 -5.88 7.46 8.18
N ARG A 35 -6.03 7.67 9.50
CA ARG A 35 -5.73 8.95 10.17
C ARG A 35 -4.28 9.43 10.05
N LYS A 36 -3.35 8.53 9.70
CA LYS A 36 -1.93 8.85 9.48
C LYS A 36 -1.63 9.15 8.01
N ILE A 37 -2.57 8.92 7.09
CA ILE A 37 -2.36 9.21 5.68
C ILE A 37 -2.58 10.70 5.46
N LYS A 38 -1.54 11.38 4.99
CA LYS A 38 -1.54 12.80 4.64
C LYS A 38 -2.14 13.02 3.26
N ARG A 39 -1.71 12.23 2.27
CA ARG A 39 -2.21 12.29 0.89
C ARG A 39 -1.99 10.97 0.16
N VAL A 40 -2.71 10.82 -0.95
CA VAL A 40 -2.53 9.73 -1.90
C VAL A 40 -2.52 10.32 -3.30
N ASP A 41 -1.42 10.12 -4.00
CA ASP A 41 -1.17 10.70 -5.32
C ASP A 41 -1.01 9.60 -6.38
N GLN A 42 -1.37 9.95 -7.61
CA GLN A 42 -1.22 9.09 -8.77
C GLN A 42 0.10 9.42 -9.48
N SER A 43 0.79 8.39 -9.94
CA SER A 43 2.01 8.55 -10.72
C SER A 43 2.12 7.44 -11.77
N GLU A 44 2.99 7.63 -12.75
CA GLU A 44 3.26 6.65 -13.79
C GLU A 44 4.73 6.69 -14.22
N ASN A 45 5.21 5.59 -14.78
CA ASN A 45 6.58 5.52 -15.26
C ASN A 45 6.77 6.41 -16.50
N MET A 46 7.73 7.33 -16.45
CA MET A 46 8.03 8.22 -17.57
C MET A 46 8.41 7.49 -18.87
N LYS A 47 9.05 6.32 -18.78
CA LYS A 47 9.44 5.51 -19.94
C LYS A 47 8.35 4.54 -20.38
N ASN A 48 7.47 4.14 -19.46
CA ASN A 48 6.38 3.20 -19.73
C ASN A 48 5.08 3.61 -18.99
N PRO A 49 4.27 4.52 -19.55
CA PRO A 49 3.04 5.02 -18.90
C PRO A 49 2.00 3.96 -18.54
N SER A 50 2.10 2.73 -19.09
CA SER A 50 1.24 1.62 -18.68
C SER A 50 1.52 1.15 -17.23
N GLN A 51 2.73 1.41 -16.73
CA GLN A 51 3.11 1.14 -15.35
C GLN A 51 2.69 2.30 -14.46
N LYS A 52 1.57 2.10 -13.77
CA LYS A 52 0.99 3.09 -12.86
C LYS A 52 1.34 2.78 -11.41
N TYR A 53 1.54 3.85 -10.65
CA TYR A 53 1.98 3.84 -9.27
C TYR A 53 1.06 4.69 -8.40
N MET A 54 0.80 4.26 -7.17
CA MET A 54 0.14 5.09 -6.17
C MET A 54 1.13 5.39 -5.06
N GLU A 55 1.35 6.68 -4.83
CA GLU A 55 2.11 7.17 -3.70
C GLU A 55 1.16 7.40 -2.52
N VAL A 56 1.48 6.84 -1.36
CA VAL A 56 0.80 7.13 -0.10
C VAL A 56 1.81 7.79 0.83
N VAL A 57 1.58 9.06 1.13
CA VAL A 57 2.42 9.83 2.06
C VAL A 57 1.73 9.88 3.40
N THR A 58 2.48 9.61 4.45
CA THR A 58 2.01 9.66 5.83
C THR A 58 2.29 11.02 6.48
N ALA A 59 1.64 11.32 7.60
CA ALA A 59 1.82 12.58 8.33
C ALA A 59 3.23 12.74 8.94
N ASP A 60 3.93 11.63 9.16
CA ASP A 60 5.35 11.54 9.54
C ASP A 60 6.28 11.44 8.31
N ASP A 61 5.77 11.80 7.12
CA ASP A 61 6.49 11.91 5.85
C ASP A 61 7.17 10.61 5.35
N PHE A 62 6.74 9.44 5.84
CA PHE A 62 7.04 8.18 5.15
C PHE A 62 6.25 8.08 3.85
N GLU A 63 6.94 7.72 2.79
CA GLU A 63 6.39 7.47 1.46
C GLU A 63 6.29 5.98 1.17
N PHE A 64 5.10 5.55 0.74
CA PHE A 64 4.84 4.19 0.30
C PHE A 64 4.42 4.18 -1.16
N TRP A 65 5.22 3.55 -2.00
CA TRP A 65 4.96 3.42 -3.43
C TRP A 65 4.36 2.04 -3.73
N PHE A 66 3.08 2.03 -4.12
CA PHE A 66 2.38 0.81 -4.50
C PHE A 66 2.28 0.71 -6.02
N MET A 67 2.40 -0.51 -6.53
CA MET A 67 2.42 -0.82 -7.96
C MET A 67 1.68 -2.13 -8.22
N GLY A 68 1.48 -2.49 -9.48
CA GLY A 68 0.94 -3.81 -9.84
C GLY A 68 -0.56 -3.97 -9.59
N PHE A 69 -1.32 -2.87 -9.68
CA PHE A 69 -2.77 -2.91 -9.49
C PHE A 69 -3.48 -3.62 -10.64
N LEU A 70 -4.32 -4.61 -10.34
CA LEU A 70 -5.23 -5.23 -11.31
C LEU A 70 -6.20 -4.21 -11.92
N ASN A 71 -6.73 -3.31 -11.10
CA ASN A 71 -7.54 -2.18 -11.54
C ASN A 71 -7.13 -0.92 -10.79
N TYR A 72 -6.18 -0.20 -11.38
CA TYR A 72 -5.59 1.00 -10.82
C TYR A 72 -6.63 2.07 -10.44
N GLN A 73 -7.54 2.40 -11.38
CA GLN A 73 -8.52 3.46 -11.16
C GLN A 73 -9.50 3.12 -10.03
N LYS A 74 -9.97 1.87 -9.98
CA LYS A 74 -10.87 1.41 -8.91
C LYS A 74 -10.18 1.48 -7.55
N ALA A 75 -8.93 1.03 -7.45
CA ALA A 75 -8.16 1.07 -6.22
C ALA A 75 -7.94 2.51 -5.73
N PHE A 76 -7.55 3.43 -6.62
CA PHE A 76 -7.39 4.84 -6.27
C PHE A 76 -8.70 5.48 -5.79
N ASN A 77 -9.81 5.22 -6.48
CA ASN A 77 -11.13 5.73 -6.10
C ASN A 77 -11.56 5.20 -4.72
N CYS A 78 -11.27 3.93 -4.40
CA CYS A 78 -11.53 3.37 -3.08
C CYS A 78 -10.72 4.07 -1.98
N LEU A 79 -9.42 4.31 -2.20
CA LEU A 79 -8.56 5.03 -1.24
C LEU A 79 -9.04 6.46 -1.01
N ARG A 80 -9.34 7.21 -2.08
CA ARG A 80 -9.87 8.57 -1.97
C ARG A 80 -11.16 8.63 -1.18
N LYS A 81 -12.13 7.74 -1.46
CA LYS A 81 -13.39 7.66 -0.71
C LYS A 81 -13.14 7.35 0.77
N ALA A 82 -12.22 6.44 1.07
CA ALA A 82 -11.88 6.11 2.45
C ALA A 82 -11.31 7.32 3.21
N LEU A 83 -10.45 8.11 2.55
CA LEU A 83 -9.86 9.33 3.12
C LEU A 83 -10.89 10.46 3.28
N MET A 84 -11.77 10.66 2.29
CA MET A 84 -12.88 11.63 2.38
C MET A 84 -13.86 11.29 3.50
N SER A 85 -14.05 10.00 3.82
CA SER A 85 -14.90 9.60 4.94
C SER A 85 -14.22 9.71 6.32
N GLN A 86 -13.00 10.24 6.41
CA GLN A 86 -12.28 10.50 7.66
C GLN A 86 -12.46 11.93 8.17
N SER A 87 -12.83 12.88 7.28
CA SER A 87 -13.07 14.28 7.62
C SER A 87 -14.39 14.45 8.36
#